data_AF-A0A8T3PIJ9-F1
#
_entry.id   AF-A0A8T3PIJ9-F1
#
_cell.length_a   1.000
_cell.length_b   1.000
_cell.length_c   1.000
_cell.angle_alpha   90.00
_cell.angle_beta   90.00
_cell.angle_gamma   90.00
#
_symmetry.space_group_name_H-M   'P 1'
#
loop_
_entity.id
_entity.type
_entity.pdbx_description
1 polymer ?
#
loop_
_entity_poly.entity_id
_entity_poly.type
_entity_poly.pdbx_seq_one_letter_code
_entity_poly.pdbx_strand_id
1 'polypeptide(L)' 'MRSASAEELRRWREAFDAAAKRPLRTRFRYAFIHTYKPVLDDAGYRSFDTMEDYRAWCERELLSWLGYGR' A
#
# COMPACT_ATOMS: atom_id res chain seq x y z
N MET A 1 19.92 -1.39 0.92
CA MET A 1 18.60 -1.91 1.35
C MET A 1 18.83 -3.13 2.22
N ARG A 2 18.26 -3.19 3.44
CA ARG A 2 18.50 -4.33 4.36
C ARG A 2 17.80 -5.58 3.82
N SER A 3 18.52 -6.70 3.71
CA SER A 3 17.90 -8.00 3.43
C SER A 3 17.16 -8.50 4.68
N ALA A 4 16.02 -9.16 4.49
CA ALA A 4 15.34 -9.85 5.58
C ALA A 4 16.18 -11.07 6.05
N SER A 5 16.18 -11.32 7.36
CA SER A 5 16.75 -12.52 7.97
C SER A 5 15.92 -13.76 7.67
N ALA A 6 16.53 -14.95 7.78
CA ALA A 6 15.83 -16.22 7.58
C ALA A 6 14.62 -16.37 8.53
N GLU A 7 14.74 -15.89 9.76
CA GLU A 7 13.67 -15.94 10.76
C GLU A 7 12.51 -14.98 10.40
N GLU A 8 12.81 -13.80 9.87
CA GLU A 8 11.78 -12.88 9.36
C GLU A 8 11.04 -13.48 8.17
N LEU A 9 11.75 -14.14 7.25
CA LEU A 9 11.14 -14.83 6.12
C LEU A 9 10.26 -16.00 6.55
N ARG A 10 10.71 -16.78 7.54
CA ARG A 10 9.94 -17.89 8.11
C ARG A 10 8.63 -17.39 8.73
N ARG A 11 8.70 -16.39 9.61
CA ARG A 11 7.50 -15.80 10.25
C ARG A 11 6.54 -15.19 9.24
N TRP A 12 7.09 -14.51 8.22
CA TRP A 12 6.27 -13.97 7.14
C TRP A 12 5.53 -15.08 6.38
N ARG A 13 6.22 -16.18 6.06
CA ARG A 13 5.64 -17.34 5.37
C ARG A 13 4.54 -17.99 6.19
N GLU A 14 4.76 -18.19 7.49
CA GLU A 14 3.77 -18.74 8.42
C GLU A 14 2.50 -17.87 8.50
N ALA A 15 2.68 -16.55 8.59
CA ALA A 15 1.56 -15.60 8.59
C ALA A 15 0.78 -15.62 7.25
N PHE A 16 1.49 -15.71 6.13
CA PHE A 16 0.90 -15.82 4.80
C PHE A 16 0.07 -17.10 4.67
N ASP A 17 0.63 -18.25 5.05
CA ASP A 17 -0.04 -19.54 4.98
C ASP A 17 -1.28 -19.59 5.90
N ALA A 18 -1.22 -18.96 7.07
CA ALA A 18 -2.37 -18.82 7.97
C ALA A 18 -3.49 -17.95 7.36
N ALA A 19 -3.13 -16.84 6.69
CA ALA A 19 -4.10 -15.98 6.01
C ALA A 19 -4.75 -16.68 4.80
N ALA A 20 -3.99 -17.48 4.06
CA ALA A 20 -4.47 -18.23 2.90
C ALA A 20 -5.53 -19.29 3.27
N LYS A 21 -5.46 -19.85 4.48
CA LYS A 21 -6.44 -20.82 5.02
C LYS A 21 -7.79 -20.19 5.42
N ARG A 22 -7.91 -18.86 5.45
CA ARG A 22 -9.17 -18.19 5.80
C ARG A 22 -10.26 -18.49 4.75
N PRO A 23 -11.55 -18.52 5.14
CA PRO A 23 -12.65 -18.72 4.19
C PRO A 23 -12.57 -17.74 3.01
N LEU A 24 -12.95 -18.20 1.82
CA LEU A 24 -12.85 -17.42 0.58
C LEU A 24 -13.53 -16.05 0.71
N ARG A 25 -14.72 -15.98 1.32
CA ARG A 25 -15.43 -14.73 1.59
C ARG A 25 -14.63 -13.76 2.46
N THR A 26 -13.94 -14.25 3.48
CA THR A 26 -13.07 -13.44 4.36
C THR A 26 -11.86 -12.95 3.59
N ARG A 27 -11.28 -13.80 2.73
CA ARG A 27 -10.19 -13.40 1.85
C ARG A 27 -10.64 -12.32 0.88
N PHE A 28 -11.78 -12.45 0.19
CA PHE A 28 -12.28 -11.39 -0.69
C PHE A 28 -12.58 -10.09 0.06
N ARG A 29 -13.12 -10.17 1.28
CA ARG A 29 -13.42 -8.98 2.09
C ARG A 29 -12.18 -8.18 2.48
N TYR A 30 -11.03 -8.83 2.67
CA TYR A 30 -9.84 -8.19 3.27
C TYR A 30 -8.55 -8.27 2.43
N ALA A 31 -8.46 -9.18 1.46
CA ALA A 31 -7.23 -9.47 0.71
C ALA A 31 -7.11 -8.64 -0.57
N PHE A 32 -8.20 -8.07 -1.06
CA PHE A 32 -8.20 -7.26 -2.27
C PHE A 32 -8.78 -5.90 -1.95
N ILE A 33 -7.90 -4.93 -1.73
CA ILE A 33 -8.27 -3.53 -1.85
C ILE A 33 -8.01 -3.17 -3.31
N HIS A 34 -9.07 -3.11 -4.13
CA HIS A 34 -8.98 -2.49 -5.45
C HIS A 34 -8.92 -0.97 -5.26
N THR A 35 -7.73 -0.51 -4.89
CA THR A 35 -7.43 0.91 -4.74
C THR A 35 -6.45 1.29 -5.83
N TYR A 36 -6.87 2.24 -6.65
CA TYR A 36 -5.96 3.04 -7.45
C TYR A 36 -4.99 3.77 -6.52
N LYS A 37 -3.70 3.51 -6.70
CA LYS A 37 -2.58 4.09 -5.96
C LYS A 37 -1.82 5.00 -6.92
N PRO A 38 -2.13 6.30 -6.98
CA PRO A 38 -1.61 7.19 -8.03
C PRO A 38 -0.08 7.25 -8.10
N VAL A 39 0.61 6.98 -6.98
CA VAL A 39 2.06 6.94 -6.93
C VAL A 39 2.65 5.61 -7.42
N LEU A 40 1.94 4.48 -7.25
CA LEU A 40 2.45 3.17 -7.65
C LEU A 40 1.95 2.73 -9.03
N ASP A 41 0.79 3.23 -9.45
CA ASP A 41 0.14 2.81 -10.69
C ASP A 41 0.50 3.74 -11.88
N ASP A 42 0.82 5.02 -11.64
CA ASP A 42 1.08 5.99 -12.73
C ASP A 42 2.56 6.30 -12.98
N ALA A 43 3.43 6.11 -11.99
CA ALA A 43 4.84 6.47 -12.10
C ALA A 43 5.72 5.57 -11.22
N GLY A 44 6.98 5.37 -11.59
CA GLY A 44 7.92 4.60 -10.76
C GLY A 44 8.35 5.33 -9.48
N TYR A 45 8.34 6.67 -9.50
CA TYR A 45 8.52 7.53 -8.33
C TYR A 45 7.99 8.95 -8.64
N ARG A 46 7.72 9.75 -7.60
CA ARG A 46 7.37 11.17 -7.72
C ARG A 46 8.07 11.98 -6.63
N SER A 47 8.60 13.14 -7.00
CA SER A 47 9.21 14.12 -6.10
C SER A 47 8.61 15.50 -6.33
N PHE A 48 8.71 16.37 -5.32
CA PHE A 48 8.24 17.75 -5.36
C PHE A 48 9.36 18.65 -4.86
N ASP A 49 9.49 19.84 -5.44
CA ASP A 49 10.48 20.83 -5.02
C ASP A 49 10.10 21.47 -3.68
N THR A 50 8.79 21.55 -3.38
CA THR A 50 8.29 22.07 -2.11
C THR A 50 7.20 21.20 -1.48
N MET A 51 6.99 21.39 -0.18
CA MET A 51 5.87 20.77 0.54
C MET A 51 4.51 21.36 0.15
N GLU A 52 4.47 22.56 -0.43
CA GLU A 52 3.24 23.15 -0.94
C GLU A 52 2.79 22.42 -2.21
N ASP A 53 3.71 22.18 -3.14
CA ASP A 53 3.45 21.42 -4.38
C ASP A 53 2.96 20.00 -4.08
N TYR A 54 3.57 19.34 -3.09
CA TYR A 54 3.13 18.04 -2.61
C TYR A 54 1.67 18.07 -2.11
N ARG A 55 1.31 19.04 -1.28
CA ARG A 55 -0.06 19.15 -0.73
C ARG A 55 -1.09 19.47 -1.81
N ALA A 56 -0.77 20.40 -2.71
CA ALA A 56 -1.65 20.75 -3.83
C ALA A 56 -1.90 19.55 -4.76
N TRP A 57 -0.87 18.72 -4.98
CA TRP A 57 -1.02 17.47 -5.72
C TRP A 57 -1.88 16.46 -4.96
N CYS A 58 -1.67 16.27 -3.66
CA CYS A 58 -2.49 15.38 -2.83
C CYS A 58 -3.97 15.77 -2.84
N GLU A 59 -4.29 17.06 -2.75
CA GLU A 59 -5.68 17.54 -2.79
C GLU A 59 -6.35 17.33 -4.16
N ARG A 60 -5.58 17.35 -5.26
CA ARG A 60 -6.11 17.22 -6.62
C ARG A 60 -6.21 15.77 -7.11
N GLU A 61 -5.17 14.97 -6.84
CA GLU A 61 -5.01 13.65 -7.49
C GLU A 61 -5.33 12.48 -6.55
N LEU A 62 -5.27 12.67 -5.24
CA LEU A 62 -5.54 11.60 -4.29
C LEU A 62 -7.00 11.64 -3.83
N LEU A 63 -7.58 10.46 -3.68
CA LEU A 63 -8.90 10.31 -3.08
C LEU A 63 -8.86 10.73 -1.61
N SER A 64 -9.86 11.48 -1.15
CA SER A 64 -9.94 12.05 0.20
C SER A 64 -9.80 11.02 1.33
N TRP A 65 -10.32 9.81 1.13
CA TRP A 65 -10.25 8.72 2.11
C TRP A 65 -8.82 8.21 2.38
N LEU A 66 -7.84 8.55 1.52
CA LEU A 66 -6.43 8.22 1.75
C LEU A 66 -5.78 9.11 2.84
N GLY A 67 -6.42 10.23 3.23
CA GLY A 67 -5.97 11.07 4.35
C GLY A 67 -4.74 11.94 4.08
N TYR A 68 -4.32 12.06 2.82
CA TYR A 68 -3.19 12.93 2.42
C TYR A 68 -3.62 14.35 2.03
N GLY A 69 -4.87 14.53 1.61
CA GLY A 69 -5.50 15.84 1.43
C GLY A 69 -6.13 16.34 2.73
N ARG A 70 -6.33 17.65 2.85
CA ARG A 70 -7.07 18.26 3.97
C ARG A 70 -8.58 18.13 3.80
#